data_AF-A0A5J5VSM8-F1
#
_entry.id   AF-A0A5J5VSM8-F1
#
_cell.length_a   1.000
_cell.length_b   1.000
_cell.length_c   1.000
_cell.angle_alpha   90.00
_cell.angle_beta   90.00
_cell.angle_gamma   90.00
#
_symmetry.space_group_name_H-M   'P 1'
#
loop_
_entity.id
_entity.type
_entity.pdbx_description
1 polymer ?
#
loop_
_entity_poly.entity_id
_entity_poly.type
_entity_poly.pdbx_seq_one_letter_code
_entity_poly.pdbx_strand_id
1 'polypeptide(L)'
;MKRYMHLTEDIISKHPNLIIYKAPSFDARQEILVTEVPKLGKDAALKAIKEWGQPISNITHLIFCTSSGIDMPAADHQLAKLIGLKSSVQRFMLYQQGCFAARTALRLAKDLAENNPGARVLAVCSEIMVGSFQPPSETHLDVLVGSACTFF
;
A
#
# COMPACT_ATOMS: atom_id res chain seq x y z
N MET A 1 -20.15 9.64 -4.47
CA MET A 1 -18.94 8.99 -3.91
C MET A 1 -17.73 9.70 -4.52
N LYS A 2 -16.79 10.23 -3.72
CA LYS A 2 -15.58 10.91 -4.24
C LYS A 2 -14.40 9.94 -4.17
N ARG A 3 -13.65 9.80 -5.27
CA ARG A 3 -12.44 8.98 -5.37
C ARG A 3 -11.20 9.84 -5.20
N TYR A 4 -10.16 9.28 -4.57
CA TYR A 4 -8.87 9.93 -4.39
C TYR A 4 -7.82 9.16 -5.18
N MET A 5 -7.12 9.86 -6.07
CA MET A 5 -6.08 9.27 -6.91
C MET A 5 -4.77 10.00 -6.66
N HIS A 6 -3.68 9.23 -6.55
CA HIS A 6 -2.34 9.80 -6.50
C HIS A 6 -1.88 10.28 -7.88
N LEU A 7 -2.41 9.71 -8.96
CA LEU A 7 -2.11 10.13 -10.33
C LEU A 7 -2.74 11.50 -10.60
N THR A 8 -1.89 12.50 -10.89
CA THR A 8 -2.28 13.86 -11.26
C THR A 8 -1.80 14.21 -12.68
N GLU A 9 -2.34 15.27 -13.27
CA GLU A 9 -1.89 15.78 -14.58
C GLU A 9 -0.38 16.10 -14.58
N ASP A 10 0.14 16.61 -13.46
CA ASP A 10 1.57 16.87 -13.28
C ASP A 10 2.41 15.59 -13.37
N ILE A 11 1.97 14.50 -12.74
CA ILE A 11 2.69 13.21 -12.80
C ILE A 11 2.62 12.63 -14.21
N ILE A 12 1.49 12.75 -14.89
CA ILE A 12 1.31 12.31 -16.28
C ILE A 12 2.25 13.09 -17.21
N SER A 13 2.37 14.41 -17.01
CA SER A 13 3.25 15.25 -17.84
C SER A 13 4.73 14.86 -17.72
N LYS A 14 5.17 14.42 -16.53
CA LYS A 14 6.54 13.95 -16.28
C LYS A 14 6.81 12.54 -16.79
N HIS A 15 5.76 11.72 -16.92
CA HIS A 15 5.87 10.33 -17.37
C HIS A 15 4.85 10.03 -18.46
N PRO A 16 5.05 10.53 -19.69
CA PRO A 16 4.09 10.39 -20.79
C PRO A 16 3.80 8.93 -21.17
N ASN A 17 4.74 8.01 -20.90
CA ASN A 17 4.55 6.58 -21.16
C ASN A 17 3.46 5.95 -20.25
N LEU A 18 3.02 6.61 -19.17
CA LEU A 18 1.93 6.11 -18.32
C LEU A 18 0.57 6.10 -19.04
N ILE A 19 0.39 6.98 -20.02
CA ILE A 19 -0.86 7.18 -20.78
C ILE A 19 -0.82 6.59 -22.19
N ILE A 20 0.26 5.88 -22.53
CA ILE A 20 0.38 5.17 -23.82
C ILE A 20 0.12 3.69 -23.55
N TYR A 21 -0.85 3.12 -24.27
CA TYR A 21 -1.23 1.73 -24.11
C TYR A 21 -0.02 0.81 -24.36
N LYS A 22 0.28 -0.08 -23.40
CA LYS A 22 1.42 -1.03 -23.42
C LYS A 22 2.82 -0.41 -23.58
N ALA A 23 2.99 0.90 -23.43
CA ALA A 23 4.33 1.48 -23.43
C ALA A 23 5.14 1.04 -22.20
N PRO A 24 6.46 0.87 -22.33
CA PRO A 24 7.33 0.55 -21.21
C PRO A 24 7.28 1.68 -20.18
N SER A 25 6.63 1.39 -19.05
CA SER A 25 6.37 2.36 -17.98
C SER A 25 6.55 1.76 -16.58
N PHE A 26 7.10 0.54 -16.48
CA PHE A 26 7.26 -0.16 -15.22
C PHE A 26 8.16 0.61 -14.24
N ASP A 27 9.34 1.05 -14.68
CA ASP A 27 10.32 1.73 -13.80
C ASP A 27 9.74 3.02 -13.22
N ALA A 28 9.14 3.86 -14.07
CA ALA A 28 8.46 5.08 -13.64
C ALA A 28 7.34 4.81 -12.62
N ARG A 29 6.56 3.74 -12.83
CA ARG A 29 5.52 3.34 -11.87
C ARG A 29 6.14 2.87 -10.55
N GLN A 30 7.20 2.07 -10.59
CA GLN A 30 7.87 1.60 -9.38
C GLN A 30 8.45 2.77 -8.58
N GLU A 31 9.15 3.71 -9.21
CA GLU A 31 9.72 4.89 -8.53
C GLU A 31 8.67 5.68 -7.74
N ILE A 32 7.49 5.90 -8.35
CA ILE A 32 6.36 6.56 -7.69
C ILE A 32 5.83 5.69 -6.54
N LEU A 33 5.55 4.42 -6.81
CA LEU A 33 4.88 3.53 -5.85
C LEU A 33 5.73 3.26 -4.61
N VAL A 34 7.02 2.98 -4.79
CA VAL A 34 7.95 2.69 -3.69
C VAL A 34 8.02 3.86 -2.70
N THR A 35 7.92 5.08 -3.20
CA THR A 35 7.98 6.28 -2.36
C THR A 35 6.64 6.61 -1.70
N GLU A 36 5.55 6.46 -2.43
CA GLU A 36 4.24 7.02 -2.03
C GLU A 36 3.40 6.02 -1.23
N VAL A 37 3.54 4.72 -1.47
CA VAL A 37 2.82 3.68 -0.73
C VAL A 37 3.15 3.72 0.78
N PRO A 38 4.42 3.82 1.21
CA PRO A 38 4.75 3.95 2.64
C PRO A 38 4.30 5.28 3.24
N LYS A 39 4.30 6.38 2.47
CA LYS A 39 3.82 7.70 2.94
C LYS A 39 2.31 7.67 3.21
N LEU A 40 1.53 7.13 2.28
CA LEU A 40 0.09 6.96 2.50
C LEU A 40 -0.19 6.05 3.70
N GLY A 41 0.58 4.96 3.82
CA GLY A 41 0.52 4.06 4.97
C GLY A 41 0.87 4.75 6.30
N LYS A 42 1.83 5.67 6.30
CA LYS A 42 2.21 6.48 7.46
C LYS A 42 1.05 7.33 7.95
N ASP A 43 0.39 8.07 7.06
CA ASP A 43 -0.71 8.95 7.44
C ASP A 43 -1.89 8.18 8.02
N ALA A 44 -2.20 7.01 7.43
CA ALA A 44 -3.22 6.11 7.96
C ALA A 44 -2.83 5.53 9.33
N ALA A 45 -1.59 5.04 9.47
CA ALA A 45 -1.08 4.48 10.71
C ALA A 45 -1.09 5.52 11.85
N LEU A 46 -0.65 6.75 11.59
CA LEU A 46 -0.63 7.81 12.59
C LEU A 46 -2.04 8.18 13.07
N LYS A 47 -3.05 8.18 12.18
CA LYS A 47 -4.45 8.39 12.57
C LYS A 47 -4.96 7.27 13.47
N ALA A 48 -4.70 6.01 13.11
CA ALA A 48 -5.10 4.85 13.91
C ALA A 48 -4.41 4.82 15.29
N ILE A 49 -3.12 5.16 15.34
CA ILE A 49 -2.36 5.26 16.59
C ILE A 49 -2.90 6.39 17.48
N LYS A 50 -3.24 7.53 16.88
CA LYS A 50 -3.84 8.65 17.60
C LYS A 50 -5.20 8.27 18.21
N GLU A 51 -6.02 7.52 17.48
CA GLU A 51 -7.29 6.99 17.98
C GLU A 51 -7.08 5.96 19.11
N TRP A 52 -6.06 5.10 18.97
CA TRP A 52 -5.70 4.13 20.01
C TRP A 52 -5.21 4.78 21.31
N GLY A 53 -4.57 5.95 21.24
CA GLY A 53 -4.21 6.78 22.40
C GLY A 53 -3.04 6.26 23.25
N GLN A 54 -2.36 5.20 22.82
CA GLN A 54 -1.22 4.60 23.50
C GLN A 54 0.09 4.92 22.77
N PRO A 55 1.25 4.83 23.44
CA PRO A 55 2.52 5.16 22.80
C PRO A 55 2.87 4.16 21.69
N ILE A 56 3.43 4.67 20.60
CA ILE A 56 3.91 3.90 19.43
C ILE A 56 4.87 2.78 19.84
N SER A 57 5.64 2.98 20.92
CA SER A 57 6.57 2.01 21.50
C SER A 57 5.93 0.70 21.97
N ASN A 58 4.62 0.67 22.17
CA ASN A 58 3.88 -0.51 22.60
C ASN A 58 3.48 -1.42 21.44
N ILE A 59 3.63 -0.97 20.19
CA ILE A 59 3.42 -1.80 19.02
C ILE A 59 4.53 -2.86 18.97
N THR A 60 4.14 -4.13 18.89
CA THR A 60 5.07 -5.26 18.88
C THR A 60 5.17 -5.91 17.51
N HIS A 61 4.12 -5.84 16.71
CA HIS A 61 4.06 -6.43 15.37
C HIS A 61 3.54 -5.41 14.36
N LEU A 62 4.08 -5.44 13.15
CA LEU A 62 3.62 -4.67 12.00
C LEU A 62 3.30 -5.63 10.86
N ILE A 63 2.08 -5.55 10.33
CA ILE A 63 1.67 -6.23 9.10
C ILE A 63 1.44 -5.15 8.05
N PHE A 64 2.17 -5.21 6.94
CA PHE A 64 2.00 -4.28 5.83
C PHE A 64 1.54 -5.03 4.58
N CYS A 65 0.43 -4.58 4.01
CA CYS A 65 -0.15 -5.14 2.80
C CYS A 65 -0.12 -4.11 1.68
N THR A 66 0.39 -4.53 0.53
CA THR A 66 0.24 -3.75 -0.70
C THR A 66 0.30 -4.65 -1.93
N SER A 67 -0.52 -4.34 -2.92
CA SER A 67 -0.39 -4.82 -4.30
C SER A 67 0.39 -3.86 -5.19
N SER A 68 0.82 -2.72 -4.62
CA SER A 68 1.34 -1.57 -5.32
C SER A 68 2.85 -1.40 -5.05
N GLY A 69 3.68 -1.79 -6.02
CA GLY A 69 5.14 -1.65 -5.92
C GLY A 69 5.80 -2.77 -5.11
N ILE A 70 7.03 -3.11 -5.48
CA ILE A 70 7.86 -4.09 -4.76
C ILE A 70 9.25 -3.49 -4.62
N ASP A 71 9.76 -3.45 -3.38
CA ASP A 71 11.09 -2.92 -3.09
C ASP A 71 11.78 -3.74 -1.99
N MET A 72 13.11 -3.61 -1.93
CA MET A 72 13.97 -4.15 -0.89
C MET A 72 15.01 -3.10 -0.48
N PRO A 73 14.93 -2.51 0.74
CA PRO A 73 14.06 -2.86 1.86
C PRO A 73 12.57 -2.59 1.61
N ALA A 74 11.72 -3.52 2.05
CA ALA A 74 10.29 -3.50 1.78
C ALA A 74 9.52 -2.38 2.50
N ALA A 75 8.27 -2.14 2.06
CA ALA A 75 7.43 -1.05 2.54
C ALA A 75 7.15 -1.10 4.06
N ASP A 76 7.13 -2.29 4.66
CA ASP A 76 7.06 -2.49 6.11
C ASP A 76 8.26 -1.88 6.85
N HIS A 77 9.47 -2.04 6.30
CA HIS A 77 10.70 -1.46 6.83
C HIS A 77 10.68 0.06 6.70
N GLN A 78 10.30 0.56 5.52
CA GLN A 78 10.20 1.99 5.28
C GLN A 78 9.18 2.64 6.20
N LEU A 79 7.99 2.05 6.35
CA LEU A 79 6.97 2.54 7.28
C LEU A 79 7.51 2.54 8.71
N ALA A 80 8.09 1.44 9.18
CA ALA A 80 8.61 1.33 10.54
C ALA A 80 9.61 2.45 10.86
N LYS A 81 10.47 2.80 9.90
CA LYS A 81 11.39 3.94 10.01
C LYS A 81 10.65 5.29 10.03
N LEU A 82 9.64 5.46 9.19
CA LEU A 82 8.86 6.71 9.06
C LEU A 82 8.03 7.07 10.30
N ILE A 83 7.50 6.07 11.01
CA ILE A 83 6.71 6.28 12.24
C ILE A 83 7.52 6.06 13.53
N GLY A 84 8.81 5.73 13.43
CA GLY A 84 9.69 5.55 14.58
C GLY A 84 9.35 4.33 15.44
N LEU A 85 8.98 3.21 14.81
CA LEU A 85 8.80 1.94 15.52
C LEU A 85 10.14 1.44 16.09
N LYS A 86 10.05 0.62 17.15
CA LYS A 86 11.21 -0.07 17.70
C LYS A 86 11.83 -0.98 16.64
N SER A 87 13.16 -1.06 16.61
CA SER A 87 13.89 -1.98 15.72
C SER A 87 13.56 -3.46 15.96
N SER A 88 13.07 -3.80 17.15
CA SER A 88 12.66 -5.16 17.54
C SER A 88 11.25 -5.55 17.09
N VAL A 89 10.50 -4.65 16.43
CA VAL A 89 9.15 -4.97 15.94
C VAL A 89 9.23 -6.11 14.92
N GLN A 90 8.37 -7.11 15.13
CA GLN A 90 8.20 -8.22 14.19
C GLN A 90 7.39 -7.74 12.99
N ARG A 91 7.99 -7.79 11.80
CA ARG A 91 7.39 -7.25 10.57
C ARG A 91 6.98 -8.36 9.63
N PHE A 92 5.78 -8.23 9.08
CA PHE A 92 5.22 -9.14 8.07
C PHE A 92 4.82 -8.33 6.86
N MET A 93 5.52 -8.55 5.76
CA MET A 93 5.23 -7.91 4.48
C MET A 93 4.41 -8.86 3.61
N LEU A 94 3.23 -8.40 3.17
CA LEU A 94 2.32 -9.13 2.29
C LEU A 94 2.21 -8.39 0.96
N TYR A 95 3.04 -8.79 -0.01
CA TYR A 95 2.99 -8.28 -1.38
C TYR A 95 1.95 -9.02 -2.23
N GLN A 96 1.37 -8.31 -3.19
CA GLN A 96 0.58 -8.85 -4.31
C GLN A 96 -0.59 -9.77 -3.92
N GLN A 97 -1.20 -9.52 -2.75
CA GLN A 97 -2.37 -10.30 -2.29
C GLN A 97 -3.70 -9.82 -2.92
N GLY A 98 -3.71 -8.68 -3.61
CA GLY A 98 -4.91 -8.12 -4.23
C GLY A 98 -5.99 -7.75 -3.21
N CYS A 99 -7.26 -7.73 -3.64
CA CYS A 99 -8.37 -7.18 -2.86
C CYS A 99 -8.68 -7.92 -1.54
N PHE A 100 -8.19 -9.15 -1.36
CA PHE A 100 -8.40 -9.93 -0.14
C PHE A 100 -7.25 -9.78 0.89
N ALA A 101 -6.24 -8.96 0.59
CA ALA A 101 -5.08 -8.73 1.45
C ALA A 101 -5.45 -8.32 2.87
N ALA A 102 -6.44 -7.43 3.02
CA ALA A 102 -6.88 -6.94 4.32
C ALA A 102 -7.41 -8.08 5.21
N ARG A 103 -8.18 -9.02 4.64
CA ARG A 103 -8.68 -10.18 5.39
C ARG A 103 -7.56 -11.13 5.78
N THR A 104 -6.57 -11.32 4.90
CA THR A 104 -5.36 -12.09 5.22
C THR A 104 -4.57 -11.43 6.34
N ALA A 105 -4.43 -10.10 6.32
CA ALA A 105 -3.78 -9.32 7.37
C ALA A 105 -4.48 -9.47 8.71
N LEU A 106 -5.81 -9.37 8.75
CA LEU A 106 -6.59 -9.54 9.98
C LEU A 106 -6.50 -10.95 10.53
N ARG A 107 -6.50 -11.98 9.67
CA ARG A 107 -6.30 -13.36 10.09
C ARG A 107 -4.94 -13.55 10.74
N LEU A 108 -3.88 -13.04 10.12
CA LEU A 108 -2.53 -13.08 10.68
C LEU A 108 -2.44 -12.26 11.99
N ALA A 109 -3.08 -11.09 12.04
CA ALA A 109 -3.11 -10.24 13.22
C ALA A 109 -3.79 -10.92 14.41
N LYS A 110 -4.88 -11.65 14.16
CA LYS A 110 -5.57 -12.46 15.17
C LYS A 110 -4.62 -13.49 15.77
N ASP A 111 -3.98 -14.30 14.93
CA ASP A 111 -3.07 -15.35 15.40
C ASP A 111 -1.89 -14.77 16.18
N LEU A 112 -1.33 -13.64 15.74
CA LEU A 112 -0.23 -12.96 16.43
C LEU A 112 -0.66 -12.36 17.77
N ALA A 113 -1.85 -11.75 17.84
CA ALA A 113 -2.36 -11.14 19.05
C ALA A 113 -2.77 -12.17 20.10
N GLU A 114 -3.36 -13.29 19.69
CA GLU A 114 -3.83 -14.35 20.60
C GLU A 114 -2.68 -15.20 21.15
N ASN A 115 -1.64 -15.45 20.34
CA ASN A 115 -0.51 -16.29 20.77
C ASN A 115 0.56 -15.54 21.58
N ASN A 116 0.53 -14.21 21.60
CA ASN A 116 1.54 -13.39 22.28
C ASN A 116 0.90 -12.48 23.33
N PRO A 117 0.98 -12.83 24.63
CA PRO A 117 0.42 -12.01 25.69
C PRO A 117 0.95 -10.56 25.65
N GLY A 118 0.04 -9.59 25.63
CA GLY A 118 0.39 -8.18 25.56
C GLY A 118 0.78 -7.66 24.17
N ALA A 119 0.72 -8.50 23.12
CA ALA A 119 1.03 -8.05 21.77
C ALA A 119 0.06 -6.97 21.27
N ARG A 120 0.60 -6.06 20.46
CA ARG A 120 -0.15 -5.03 19.75
C ARG A 120 0.29 -5.07 18.30
N VAL A 121 -0.66 -5.39 17.44
CA VAL A 121 -0.43 -5.59 16.01
C VAL A 121 -0.97 -4.38 15.27
N LEU A 122 -0.10 -3.69 14.54
CA LEU A 122 -0.48 -2.65 13.60
C LEU A 122 -0.63 -3.28 12.22
N ALA A 123 -1.83 -3.31 11.66
CA ALA A 123 -2.07 -3.77 10.30
C ALA A 123 -2.33 -2.57 9.38
N VAL A 124 -1.54 -2.44 8.31
CA VAL A 124 -1.62 -1.34 7.35
C VAL A 124 -1.83 -1.91 5.95
N CYS A 125 -2.90 -1.49 5.29
CA CYS A 125 -3.12 -1.74 3.87
C CYS A 125 -2.98 -0.41 3.13
N SER A 126 -2.03 -0.31 2.21
CA SER A 126 -1.78 0.91 1.44
C SER A 126 -1.71 0.57 -0.04
N GLU A 127 -2.64 1.14 -0.82
CA GLU A 127 -2.79 0.84 -2.24
C GLU A 127 -2.80 2.13 -3.05
N ILE A 128 -2.06 2.13 -4.16
CA ILE A 128 -1.98 3.25 -5.09
C ILE A 128 -2.16 2.70 -6.50
N MET A 129 -3.21 3.16 -7.18
CA MET A 129 -3.63 2.64 -8.49
C MET A 129 -2.72 3.02 -9.66
N VAL A 130 -1.61 3.74 -9.43
CA VAL A 130 -0.62 4.07 -10.47
C VAL A 130 0.00 2.81 -11.07
N GLY A 131 0.10 1.71 -10.31
CA GLY A 131 0.65 0.44 -10.83
C GLY A 131 -0.18 -0.22 -11.92
N SER A 132 -1.51 -0.10 -11.85
CA SER A 132 -2.45 -0.74 -12.78
C SER A 132 -3.11 0.22 -13.76
N PHE A 133 -2.87 1.53 -13.62
CA PHE A 133 -3.45 2.54 -14.51
C PHE A 133 -3.01 2.34 -15.96
N GLN A 134 -3.97 2.16 -16.87
CA GLN A 134 -3.73 2.14 -18.32
C GLN A 134 -4.82 2.96 -19.02
N PRO A 135 -4.48 3.61 -20.16
CA PRO A 135 -5.50 4.23 -21.00
C PRO A 135 -6.48 3.15 -21.53
N PRO A 136 -7.75 3.50 -21.76
CA PRO A 136 -8.72 2.58 -22.34
C PRO A 136 -8.27 2.13 -23.73
N SER A 137 -8.57 0.86 -24.06
CA SER A 137 -8.29 0.27 -25.37
C SER A 137 -9.49 -0.55 -25.82
N GLU A 138 -9.97 -0.32 -27.04
CA GLU A 138 -11.14 -1.03 -27.61
C GLU A 138 -10.88 -2.54 -27.79
N THR A 139 -9.62 -2.92 -27.98
CA THR A 139 -9.19 -4.31 -28.20
C THR A 139 -8.97 -5.10 -26.91
N HIS A 140 -9.01 -4.44 -25.74
CA HIS A 140 -8.65 -5.03 -24.45
C HIS A 140 -9.69 -4.67 -23.38
N LEU A 141 -10.79 -5.44 -23.38
CA LEU A 141 -11.94 -5.27 -22.48
C LEU A 141 -11.57 -5.40 -21.00
N ASP A 142 -10.52 -6.16 -20.67
CA ASP A 142 -9.99 -6.31 -19.32
C ASP A 142 -9.50 -4.98 -18.72
N VAL A 143 -8.92 -4.10 -19.55
CA VAL A 143 -8.50 -2.76 -19.13
C VAL A 143 -9.69 -1.86 -18.87
N LEU A 144 -10.74 -1.97 -19.67
CA LEU A 144 -11.99 -1.23 -19.47
C LEU A 144 -12.72 -1.69 -18.20
N VAL A 145 -12.81 -3.00 -17.96
CA VAL A 145 -13.40 -3.56 -16.74
C VAL A 145 -12.56 -3.21 -15.52
N GLY A 146 -11.23 -3.37 -15.59
CA GLY A 146 -10.32 -3.02 -14.50
C GLY A 146 -10.37 -1.52 -14.16
N SER A 147 -10.42 -0.67 -15.18
CA SER A 147 -10.61 0.77 -15.03
C SER A 147 -11.99 1.08 -14.44
N ALA A 148 -13.06 0.43 -14.89
CA ALA A 148 -14.39 0.64 -14.33
C ALA A 148 -14.48 0.18 -12.86
N CYS A 149 -13.96 -0.99 -12.49
CA CYS A 149 -13.98 -1.43 -11.09
C CYS A 149 -13.13 -0.53 -10.17
N THR A 150 -12.08 0.11 -10.72
CA THR A 150 -11.21 1.03 -9.99
C THR A 150 -11.77 2.46 -9.93
N PHE A 151 -12.43 2.89 -11.00
CA PHE A 151 -13.00 4.22 -11.21
C PHE A 151 -14.55 4.20 -11.13
N PHE A 152 -15.10 3.21 -10.41
CA PHE A 152 -16.40 3.15 -9.72
C PHE A 152 -16.68 4.31 -8.77
#